data_AF-A0A2X2L377-F1
#
_entry.id   AF-A0A2X2L377-F1
#
_cell.length_a   1.000
_cell.length_b   1.000
_cell.length_c   1.000
_cell.angle_alpha   90.00
_cell.angle_beta   90.00
_cell.angle_gamma   90.00
#
_symmetry.space_group_name_H-M   'P 1'
#
loop_
_entity.id
_entity.type
_entity.pdbx_description
1 polymer ?
#
loop_
_entity_poly.entity_id
_entity_poly.type
_entity_poly.pdbx_seq_one_letter_code
_entity_poly.pdbx_strand_id
1 'polypeptide(L)'
;MRELISATSAITWDKQPRLVSVRQKIANRPNAPGRNLSLFPEDEIHRNYRYSAYFTNNEFAATDVWRMYSQRRDAENRIKELKADFGAESFNLKAFYTTEAVLIFSMIAYDLMSLFRIFVLQEKTQKTLSTLRYRTFAIGAYFEKVGDTLKLKIALTK
;
A
#
# COMPACT_ATOMS: atom_id res chain seq x y z
N MET A 1 -5.48 46.99 -12.62
CA MET A 1 -5.44 45.85 -13.58
C MET A 1 -5.87 44.63 -12.78
N ARG A 2 -7.07 44.09 -13.06
CA ARG A 2 -7.77 43.10 -12.23
C ARG A 2 -7.11 41.73 -12.38
N GLU A 3 -6.64 41.16 -11.28
CA GLU A 3 -6.22 39.76 -11.20
C GLU A 3 -7.47 38.87 -11.34
N LEU A 4 -7.61 38.22 -12.48
CA LEU A 4 -8.62 37.18 -12.72
C LEU A 4 -8.08 35.84 -12.22
N ILE A 5 -8.29 35.54 -10.95
CA ILE A 5 -8.17 34.17 -10.44
C ILE A 5 -9.56 33.53 -10.57
N SER A 6 -9.79 32.86 -11.70
CA SER A 6 -10.95 31.98 -11.89
C SER A 6 -10.79 30.77 -10.97
N ALA A 7 -11.44 30.80 -9.80
CA ALA A 7 -11.73 29.61 -9.04
C ALA A 7 -12.80 28.82 -9.79
N THR A 8 -12.39 27.94 -10.69
CA THR A 8 -13.32 26.96 -11.28
C THR A 8 -13.65 25.94 -10.20
N SER A 9 -14.62 26.24 -9.34
CA SER A 9 -15.38 25.19 -8.66
C SER A 9 -16.02 24.36 -9.77
N ALA A 10 -15.54 23.13 -9.97
CA ALA A 10 -16.26 22.20 -10.84
C ALA A 10 -17.71 22.15 -10.33
N ILE A 11 -18.66 22.41 -11.24
CA ILE A 11 -20.10 22.70 -11.03
C ILE A 11 -20.85 21.57 -10.26
N THR A 12 -20.17 20.50 -9.84
CA THR A 12 -20.73 19.23 -9.40
C THR A 12 -20.54 18.92 -7.91
N TRP A 13 -19.80 19.73 -7.15
CA TRP A 13 -19.51 19.43 -5.74
C TRP A 13 -20.44 20.18 -4.79
N ASP A 14 -21.28 19.42 -4.06
CA ASP A 14 -22.21 19.94 -3.05
C ASP A 14 -21.52 20.68 -1.89
N LYS A 15 -20.26 20.31 -1.60
CA LYS A 15 -19.40 20.98 -0.63
C LYS A 15 -18.03 21.24 -1.23
N GLN A 16 -17.46 22.40 -0.92
CA GLN A 16 -16.15 22.77 -1.41
C GLN A 16 -15.07 21.85 -0.82
N PRO A 17 -14.36 21.05 -1.63
CA PRO A 17 -13.38 20.12 -1.12
C PRO A 17 -12.16 20.88 -0.58
N ARG A 18 -11.60 20.42 0.53
CA ARG A 18 -10.38 20.99 1.08
C ARG A 18 -9.19 20.56 0.21
N LEU A 19 -8.42 21.54 -0.26
CA LEU A 19 -7.18 21.31 -1.01
C LEU A 19 -5.99 21.38 -0.05
N VAL A 20 -5.21 20.30 0.01
CA VAL A 20 -3.94 20.24 0.73
C VAL A 20 -2.80 20.16 -0.29
N SER A 21 -1.96 21.19 -0.34
CA SER A 21 -0.77 21.22 -1.19
C SER A 21 0.49 20.93 -0.37
N VAL A 22 1.34 20.04 -0.87
CA VAL A 22 2.60 19.63 -0.26
C VAL A 22 3.73 19.95 -1.22
N ARG A 23 4.71 20.70 -0.73
CA ARG A 23 5.98 20.97 -1.44
C ARG A 23 7.13 20.24 -0.76
N GLN A 24 7.94 19.53 -1.54
CA GLN A 24 9.11 18.80 -1.06
C GLN A 24 10.36 19.28 -1.80
N LYS A 25 11.36 19.75 -1.06
CA LYS A 25 12.61 20.25 -1.64
C LYS A 25 13.45 19.09 -2.17
N ILE A 26 13.82 19.14 -3.45
CA ILE A 26 14.53 18.06 -4.14
C ILE A 26 15.90 17.80 -3.51
N ALA A 27 16.61 18.85 -3.08
CA ALA A 27 17.90 18.73 -2.40
C ALA A 27 17.83 17.87 -1.13
N ASN A 28 16.74 17.95 -0.36
CA ASN A 28 16.57 17.19 0.87
C ASN A 28 16.01 15.79 0.61
N ARG A 29 15.23 15.62 -0.47
CA ARG A 29 14.58 14.36 -0.85
C ARG A 29 14.59 14.21 -2.38
N PRO A 30 15.67 13.65 -2.96
CA PRO A 30 15.78 13.52 -4.41
C PRO A 30 14.71 12.59 -5.00
N ASN A 31 14.35 11.54 -4.25
CA ASN A 31 13.33 10.54 -4.62
C ASN A 31 11.93 10.86 -4.06
N ALA A 32 11.66 12.13 -3.73
CA ALA A 32 10.33 12.55 -3.27
C ALA A 32 9.25 12.22 -4.32
N PRO A 33 8.08 11.71 -3.91
CA PRO A 33 6.93 11.59 -4.80
C PRO A 33 6.40 12.98 -5.22
N GLY A 34 5.75 13.05 -6.38
CA GLY A 34 5.14 14.28 -6.90
C GLY A 34 5.73 14.75 -8.22
N ARG A 35 5.06 15.73 -8.84
CA ARG A 35 5.47 16.28 -10.13
C ARG A 35 6.29 17.56 -9.94
N ASN A 36 7.22 17.76 -10.87
CA ASN A 36 7.80 19.09 -11.09
C ASN A 36 6.77 19.90 -11.87
N LEU A 37 6.56 21.16 -11.49
CA LEU A 37 5.65 22.05 -12.20
C LEU A 37 6.32 22.47 -13.52
N SER A 38 5.68 22.15 -14.65
CA SER A 38 6.13 22.59 -15.98
C SER A 38 5.63 23.98 -16.36
N LEU A 39 4.72 24.55 -15.57
CA LEU A 39 4.08 25.85 -15.81
C LEU A 39 5.01 27.04 -15.56
N PHE A 40 6.07 26.87 -14.76
CA PHE A 40 7.07 27.91 -14.46
C PHE A 40 8.49 27.31 -14.56
N PRO A 41 8.94 26.96 -15.77
CA PRO A 41 10.20 26.21 -15.96
C PRO A 41 11.45 27.04 -15.65
N GLU A 42 11.38 28.37 -15.88
CA GLU A 42 12.49 29.31 -15.68
C GLU A 42 12.63 29.81 -14.23
N ASP A 43 11.66 29.46 -13.37
CA ASP A 43 11.60 30.00 -12.02
C ASP A 43 12.39 29.07 -11.06
N GLU A 44 13.57 29.52 -10.63
CA GLU A 44 14.49 28.75 -9.77
C GLU A 44 13.82 28.25 -8.49
N ILE A 45 12.85 29.00 -7.98
CA ILE A 45 12.11 28.66 -6.77
C ILE A 45 11.24 27.43 -7.03
N HIS A 46 10.61 27.31 -8.20
CA HIS A 46 9.68 26.21 -8.50
C HIS A 46 10.39 24.96 -8.99
N ARG A 47 11.50 25.09 -9.71
CA ARG A 47 12.30 23.97 -10.22
C ARG A 47 12.86 23.06 -9.12
N ASN A 48 13.11 23.61 -7.94
CA ASN A 48 13.76 22.91 -6.82
C ASN A 48 12.78 22.15 -5.89
N TYR A 49 11.49 22.12 -6.21
CA TYR A 49 10.48 21.43 -5.41
C TYR A 49 9.63 20.47 -6.24
N ARG A 50 9.25 19.36 -5.61
CA ARG A 50 8.18 18.48 -6.07
C ARG A 50 6.89 18.87 -5.38
N TYR A 51 5.83 18.96 -6.18
CA TYR A 51 4.50 19.34 -5.72
C TYR A 51 3.57 18.14 -5.78
N SER A 52 2.75 18.01 -4.74
CA SER A 52 1.63 17.08 -4.68
C SER A 52 0.43 17.82 -4.10
N ALA A 53 -0.75 17.58 -4.67
CA ALA A 53 -1.99 18.18 -4.21
C ALA A 53 -3.01 17.08 -3.92
N TYR A 54 -3.72 17.22 -2.80
CA TYR A 54 -4.73 16.27 -2.34
C TYR A 54 -6.04 17.00 -2.12
N PHE A 55 -7.11 16.48 -2.71
CA PHE A 55 -8.47 16.88 -2.35
C PHE A 55 -8.98 15.95 -1.26
N THR A 56 -9.47 16.51 -0.17
CA THR A 56 -9.96 15.73 0.96
C THR A 56 -11.17 16.40 1.59
N ASN A 57 -12.06 15.60 2.16
CA ASN A 57 -13.12 16.03 3.07
C ASN A 57 -12.69 15.93 4.54
N ASN A 58 -11.46 15.47 4.80
CA ASN A 58 -10.95 15.22 6.14
C ASN A 58 -10.41 16.50 6.78
N GLU A 59 -10.65 16.65 8.09
CA GLU A 59 -10.24 17.78 8.92
C GLU A 59 -8.84 17.62 9.55
N PHE A 60 -8.18 16.47 9.37
CA PHE A 60 -6.82 16.22 9.90
C PHE A 60 -5.79 17.28 9.46
N ALA A 61 -4.67 17.34 10.20
CA ALA A 61 -3.56 18.21 9.81
C ALA A 61 -3.05 17.86 8.42
N ALA A 62 -2.56 18.86 7.67
CA ALA A 62 -2.08 18.68 6.29
C ALA A 62 -0.97 17.61 6.20
N THR A 63 -0.13 17.51 7.23
CA THR A 63 0.91 16.48 7.37
C THR A 63 0.36 15.07 7.47
N ASP A 64 -0.75 14.88 8.18
CA ASP A 64 -1.37 13.58 8.40
C ASP A 64 -2.15 13.13 7.18
N VAL A 65 -2.83 14.05 6.50
CA VAL A 65 -3.42 13.81 5.17
C VAL A 65 -2.35 13.31 4.21
N TRP A 66 -1.20 13.99 4.16
CA TRP A 66 -0.07 13.56 3.33
C TRP A 66 0.47 12.18 3.73
N ARG A 67 0.71 11.93 5.03
CA ARG A 67 1.19 10.64 5.53
C ARG A 67 0.23 9.51 5.18
N MET A 68 -1.05 9.69 5.45
CA MET A 68 -2.09 8.69 5.18
C MET A 68 -2.18 8.37 3.69
N TYR A 69 -2.18 9.40 2.84
CA TYR A 69 -2.24 9.19 1.39
C TYR A 69 -0.94 8.59 0.83
N SER A 70 0.21 8.90 1.42
CA SER A 70 1.50 8.35 0.98
C SER A 70 1.59 6.83 1.13
N GLN A 71 0.88 6.25 2.10
CA GLN A 71 0.78 4.80 2.31
C GLN A 71 -0.03 4.08 1.22
N ARG A 72 -0.78 4.81 0.37
CA ARG A 72 -1.52 4.20 -0.75
C ARG A 72 -0.60 3.45 -1.71
N ARG A 73 0.68 3.82 -1.80
CA ARG A 73 1.68 3.11 -2.60
C ARG A 73 1.81 1.63 -2.19
N ASP A 74 1.60 1.32 -0.92
CA ASP A 74 1.67 -0.07 -0.43
C ASP A 74 0.53 -0.92 -0.98
N ALA A 75 -0.63 -0.33 -1.31
CA ALA A 75 -1.73 -1.06 -1.92
C ALA A 75 -1.34 -1.65 -3.29
N GLU A 76 -0.57 -0.93 -4.10
CA GLU A 76 -0.12 -1.43 -5.40
C GLU A 76 0.84 -2.61 -5.24
N ASN A 77 1.72 -2.56 -4.24
CA ASN A 77 2.61 -3.68 -3.91
C ASN A 77 1.82 -4.90 -3.47
N ARG A 78 0.79 -4.72 -2.62
CA ARG A 78 -0.11 -5.79 -2.19
C ARG A 78 -0.86 -6.43 -3.36
N ILE A 79 -1.32 -5.63 -4.32
CA ILE A 79 -1.98 -6.14 -5.54
C ILE A 79 -1.00 -6.93 -6.41
N LYS A 80 0.25 -6.46 -6.56
CA LYS A 80 1.29 -7.20 -7.30
C LYS A 80 1.60 -8.53 -6.63
N GLU A 81 1.70 -8.55 -5.31
CA GLU A 81 1.90 -9.78 -4.53
C GLU A 81 0.73 -10.75 -4.70
N LEU A 82 -0.51 -10.26 -4.55
CA LEU A 82 -1.71 -11.08 -4.74
C LEU A 82 -1.74 -11.72 -6.14
N LYS A 83 -1.36 -10.97 -7.18
CA LYS A 83 -1.27 -11.52 -8.55
C LYS A 83 -0.16 -12.57 -8.68
N ALA A 84 1.04 -12.26 -8.19
CA ALA A 84 2.22 -13.09 -8.38
C ALA A 84 2.21 -14.37 -7.52
N ASP A 85 1.82 -14.25 -6.25
CA ASP A 85 1.92 -15.33 -5.27
C ASP A 85 0.64 -16.16 -5.15
N PHE A 86 -0.53 -15.53 -5.36
CA PHE A 86 -1.84 -16.19 -5.21
C PHE A 86 -2.56 -16.44 -6.54
N GLY A 87 -1.91 -16.14 -7.67
CA GLY A 87 -2.42 -16.49 -9.00
C GLY A 87 -3.71 -15.77 -9.37
N ALA A 88 -3.98 -14.60 -8.77
CA ALA A 88 -5.23 -13.86 -8.98
C ALA A 88 -5.50 -13.48 -10.45
N GLU A 89 -4.46 -13.48 -11.30
CA GLU A 89 -4.57 -13.23 -12.75
C GLU A 89 -4.92 -14.49 -13.56
N SER A 90 -4.74 -15.69 -13.01
CA SER A 90 -4.89 -16.95 -13.73
C SER A 90 -6.29 -17.58 -13.58
N PHE A 91 -7.15 -17.04 -12.72
CA PHE A 91 -8.50 -17.56 -12.50
C PHE A 91 -9.47 -17.05 -13.57
N ASN A 92 -9.54 -17.75 -14.71
CA ASN A 92 -10.53 -17.50 -15.75
C ASN A 92 -11.54 -18.66 -15.79
N LEU A 93 -12.37 -18.75 -14.75
CA LEU A 93 -13.39 -19.80 -14.65
C LEU A 93 -14.60 -19.42 -15.51
N LYS A 94 -15.26 -20.44 -16.07
CA LYS A 94 -16.35 -20.25 -17.05
C LYS A 94 -17.61 -19.58 -16.48
N ALA A 95 -17.74 -19.50 -15.15
CA ALA A 95 -18.91 -18.95 -14.46
C ALA A 95 -18.49 -17.83 -13.50
N PHE A 96 -19.27 -16.73 -13.51
CA PHE A 96 -19.00 -15.54 -12.70
C PHE A 96 -18.86 -15.85 -11.20
N TYR A 97 -19.83 -16.57 -10.63
CA TYR A 97 -19.84 -16.91 -9.21
C TYR A 97 -18.67 -17.81 -8.80
N THR A 98 -18.20 -18.69 -9.70
CA THR A 98 -17.03 -19.53 -9.41
C THR A 98 -15.76 -18.68 -9.35
N THR A 99 -15.59 -17.74 -10.30
CA THR A 99 -14.46 -16.80 -10.29
C THR A 99 -14.48 -15.91 -9.05
N GLU A 100 -15.66 -15.39 -8.68
CA GLU A 100 -15.84 -14.59 -7.47
C GLU A 100 -15.44 -15.37 -6.21
N ALA A 101 -15.97 -16.59 -6.04
CA ALA A 101 -15.65 -17.44 -4.88
C ALA A 101 -14.14 -17.74 -4.77
N VAL A 102 -13.47 -18.00 -5.91
CA VAL A 102 -12.03 -18.26 -5.93
C VAL A 102 -11.22 -17.00 -5.63
N LEU A 103 -11.62 -15.83 -6.12
CA LEU A 103 -10.99 -14.55 -5.77
C LEU A 103 -11.15 -14.24 -4.29
N ILE A 104 -12.35 -14.42 -3.72
CA ILE A 104 -12.59 -14.25 -2.27
C ILE A 104 -11.72 -15.21 -1.47
N PHE A 105 -11.66 -16.48 -1.85
CA PHE A 105 -10.81 -17.46 -1.18
C PHE A 105 -9.31 -17.08 -1.26
N SER A 106 -8.87 -16.56 -2.39
CA SER A 106 -7.49 -16.08 -2.58
C SER A 106 -7.18 -14.88 -1.68
N MET A 107 -8.14 -13.96 -1.50
CA MET A 107 -8.01 -12.85 -0.57
C MET A 107 -7.90 -13.32 0.89
N ILE A 108 -8.73 -14.29 1.29
CA ILE A 108 -8.67 -14.88 2.65
C ILE A 108 -7.31 -15.56 2.89
N ALA A 109 -6.82 -16.32 1.91
CA ALA A 109 -5.52 -16.97 2.00
C ALA A 109 -4.36 -15.96 2.11
N TYR A 110 -4.45 -14.85 1.36
CA TYR A 110 -3.50 -13.75 1.45
C TYR A 110 -3.50 -13.09 2.84
N ASP A 111 -4.68 -12.81 3.40
CA ASP A 111 -4.80 -12.23 4.73
C ASP A 111 -4.25 -13.16 5.82
N LEU A 112 -4.53 -14.45 5.74
CA LEU A 112 -3.99 -15.46 6.65
C LEU A 112 -2.45 -15.52 6.57
N MET A 113 -1.88 -15.48 5.37
CA MET A 113 -0.43 -15.46 5.17
C MET A 113 0.19 -14.15 5.72
N SER A 114 -0.49 -13.02 5.53
CA SER A 114 -0.08 -11.73 6.07
C SER A 114 -0.04 -11.76 7.61
N LEU A 115 -1.07 -12.31 8.25
CA LEU A 115 -1.11 -12.52 9.70
C LEU A 115 0.01 -13.46 10.16
N PHE A 116 0.23 -14.57 9.46
CA PHE A 116 1.30 -15.51 9.77
C PHE A 116 2.68 -14.84 9.72
N ARG A 117 2.95 -14.01 8.71
CA ARG A 117 4.19 -13.21 8.62
C ARG A 117 4.39 -12.29 9.82
N ILE A 118 3.34 -11.56 10.20
CA ILE A 118 3.40 -10.56 11.28
C ILE A 118 3.58 -11.24 12.63
N PHE A 119 2.74 -12.25 12.93
CA PHE A 119 2.67 -12.83 14.27
C PHE A 119 3.69 -13.94 14.52
N VAL A 120 3.92 -14.82 13.54
CA VAL A 120 4.76 -16.01 13.73
C VAL A 120 6.20 -15.75 13.34
N LEU A 121 6.42 -15.17 12.17
CA LEU A 121 7.77 -14.92 11.66
C LEU A 121 8.40 -13.64 12.23
N GLN A 122 7.58 -12.67 12.66
CA GLN A 122 8.03 -11.36 13.17
C GLN A 122 8.99 -10.63 12.20
N GLU A 123 8.92 -10.96 10.92
CA GLU A 123 9.84 -10.42 9.92
C GLU A 123 9.38 -9.02 9.49
N LYS A 124 10.31 -8.06 9.53
CA LYS A 124 10.05 -6.69 9.06
C LYS A 124 9.97 -6.58 7.54
N THR A 125 10.39 -7.62 6.81
CA THR A 125 10.44 -7.64 5.34
C THR A 125 9.35 -8.54 4.77
N GLN A 126 8.61 -8.00 3.79
CA GLN A 126 7.57 -8.74 3.07
C GLN A 126 8.25 -9.71 2.10
N LYS A 127 8.41 -10.97 2.53
CA LYS A 127 8.91 -12.04 1.66
C LYS A 127 7.77 -12.61 0.82
N THR A 128 8.10 -12.94 -0.43
CA THR A 128 7.18 -13.63 -1.35
C THR A 128 6.79 -14.99 -0.80
N LEU A 129 5.61 -15.46 -1.19
CA LEU A 129 5.08 -16.76 -0.80
C LEU A 129 6.03 -17.91 -1.18
N SER A 130 6.73 -17.81 -2.30
CA SER A 130 7.75 -18.79 -2.72
C SER A 130 8.89 -18.90 -1.70
N THR A 131 9.39 -17.75 -1.23
CA THR A 131 10.47 -17.68 -0.24
C THR A 131 10.00 -18.17 1.12
N LEU A 132 8.78 -17.81 1.52
CA LEU A 132 8.12 -18.34 2.72
C LEU A 132 8.02 -19.85 2.65
N ARG A 133 7.49 -20.39 1.55
CA ARG A 133 7.29 -21.84 1.39
C ARG A 133 8.58 -22.62 1.57
N TYR A 134 9.67 -22.15 0.96
CA TYR A 134 10.99 -22.72 1.14
C TYR A 134 11.46 -22.64 2.60
N ARG A 135 11.26 -21.49 3.25
CA ARG A 135 11.73 -21.26 4.62
C ARG A 135 10.86 -21.89 5.70
N THR A 136 9.58 -22.15 5.48
CA THR A 136 8.66 -22.64 6.53
C THR A 136 8.32 -24.12 6.38
N PHE A 137 8.15 -24.63 5.16
CA PHE A 137 7.85 -26.05 4.95
C PHE A 137 9.09 -26.94 4.96
N ALA A 138 10.30 -26.38 4.83
CA ALA A 138 11.55 -27.10 5.07
C ALA A 138 12.00 -27.06 6.54
N ILE A 139 11.26 -26.39 7.43
CA ILE A 139 11.55 -26.39 8.86
C ILE A 139 10.86 -27.60 9.49
N GLY A 140 11.66 -28.48 10.11
CA GLY A 140 11.14 -29.53 10.98
C GLY A 140 10.31 -28.93 12.10
N ALA A 141 9.06 -29.37 12.21
CA ALA A 141 8.17 -29.01 13.31
C ALA A 141 7.62 -30.27 13.96
N TYR A 142 7.44 -30.23 15.27
CA TYR A 142 6.81 -31.32 16.02
C TYR A 142 5.85 -30.76 17.07
N PHE A 143 4.82 -31.54 17.34
CA PHE A 143 3.89 -31.23 18.43
C PHE A 143 4.45 -31.79 19.73
N GLU A 144 4.47 -30.95 20.75
CA GLU A 144 4.81 -31.33 22.11
C GLU A 144 3.60 -31.06 23.01
N LYS A 145 3.16 -32.07 23.76
CA LYS A 145 2.13 -31.90 24.77
C LYS A 145 2.80 -31.46 26.07
N VAL A 146 2.63 -30.19 26.44
CA VAL A 146 3.14 -29.65 27.70
C VAL A 146 1.96 -29.39 28.62
N GLY A 147 1.73 -30.30 29.56
CA GLY A 147 0.51 -30.31 30.38
C GLY A 147 -0.73 -30.62 29.54
N ASP A 148 -1.76 -29.77 29.65
CA ASP A 148 -3.01 -29.90 28.89
C ASP A 148 -3.04 -29.06 27.60
N THR A 149 -1.91 -28.45 27.24
CA THR A 149 -1.80 -27.59 26.05
C THR A 149 -0.93 -28.25 24.99
N LEU A 150 -1.46 -28.35 23.76
CA LEU A 150 -0.70 -28.81 22.60
C LEU A 150 0.14 -27.64 22.07
N LYS A 151 1.47 -27.75 22.10
CA LYS A 151 2.39 -26.71 21.61
C LYS A 151 3.05 -27.19 20.32
N LEU A 152 2.97 -26.37 19.26
CA LEU A 152 3.70 -26.60 18.02
C LEU A 152 5.09 -25.98 18.14
N LYS A 153 6.13 -26.81 18.20
CA LYS A 153 7.53 -26.36 18.17
C LYS A 153 8.04 -26.39 16.74
N ILE A 154 8.50 -25.24 16.27
CA ILE A 154 9.01 -25.03 14.91
C ILE A 154 10.50 -24.72 15.02
N ALA A 155 11.36 -25.46 14.32
CA ALA A 155 12.82 -25.24 14.33
C ALA A 155 13.22 -24.01 13.48
N LEU A 156 12.83 -22.83 13.94
CA LEU A 156 13.18 -21.57 13.28
C LEU A 156 14.64 -21.21 13.57
N THR A 157 15.49 -21.16 12.55
CA THR A 157 16.85 -20.60 12.69
C THR A 157 16.72 -19.09 12.90
N LYS A 158 17.22 -18.61 14.05
CA LYS A 158 17.16 -17.20 14.47
C LYS A 158 17.93 -16.27 13.53
#